data_AF-U6D5M0-F1
#
_entry.id   AF-U6D5M0-F1
#
_cell.length_a   1.000
_cell.length_b   1.000
_cell.length_c   1.000
_cell.angle_alpha   90.00
_cell.angle_beta   90.00
_cell.angle_gamma   90.00
#
_symmetry.space_group_name_H-M   'P 1'
#
loop_
_entity.id
_entity.type
_entity.pdbx_description
1 polymer ?
#
loop_
_entity_poly.entity_id
_entity_poly.type
_entity_poly.pdbx_seq_one_letter_code
_entity_poly.pdbx_strand_id
1 'polypeptide(L)'
;MESLVEHLQRFSELLAVSRTTHVSTWDPATVRRALQWARYLRHVHRRFGRHVRIRRALERRLQNQWGQEGASGSAPVPGLTNFQALGRGDLLLSLRLLENRALGDSAYHYLLRQLFPGPGVPDPDEEALQGSLAR
;
A
#
# COMPACT_ATOMS: atom_id res chain seq x y z
N MET A 1 -14.84 -12.35 2.25
CA MET A 1 -13.78 -12.05 1.24
C MET A 1 -14.06 -10.77 0.45
N GLU A 2 -15.29 -10.22 0.44
CA GLU A 2 -15.60 -8.96 -0.23
C GLU A 2 -14.86 -7.77 0.38
N SER A 3 -14.80 -7.69 1.71
CA SER A 3 -14.04 -6.65 2.42
C SER A 3 -12.59 -6.57 1.94
N LEU A 4 -11.89 -7.71 1.83
CA LEU A 4 -10.49 -7.73 1.42
C LEU A 4 -10.28 -7.21 -0.01
N VAL A 5 -11.23 -7.46 -0.91
CA VAL A 5 -11.19 -6.97 -2.29
C VAL A 5 -11.43 -5.47 -2.34
N GLU A 6 -12.36 -4.95 -1.55
CA GLU A 6 -12.58 -3.51 -1.42
C GLU A 6 -11.35 -2.78 -0.86
N HIS A 7 -10.66 -3.36 0.15
CA HIS A 7 -9.41 -2.82 0.66
C HIS A 7 -8.30 -2.79 -0.41
N LEU A 8 -8.25 -3.79 -1.30
CA LEU A 8 -7.30 -3.82 -2.40
C LEU A 8 -7.57 -2.73 -3.42
N GLN A 9 -8.84 -2.46 -3.72
CA GLN A 9 -9.24 -1.37 -4.61
C GLN A 9 -8.83 -0.01 -4.03
N ARG A 10 -9.20 0.28 -2.79
CA ARG A 10 -8.83 1.52 -2.10
C ARG A 10 -7.31 1.73 -2.06
N PHE A 11 -6.54 0.65 -1.93
CA PHE A 11 -5.08 0.75 -1.98
C PHE A 11 -4.54 1.00 -3.40
N SER A 12 -5.16 0.43 -4.42
CA SER A 12 -4.79 0.75 -5.81
C SER A 12 -5.07 2.21 -6.15
N GLU A 13 -6.17 2.77 -5.65
CA GLU A 13 -6.48 4.20 -5.73
C GLU A 13 -5.45 5.03 -4.96
N LEU A 14 -5.07 4.61 -3.75
CA LEU A 14 -4.02 5.27 -2.97
C LEU A 14 -2.67 5.31 -3.71
N LEU A 15 -2.30 4.22 -4.40
CA LEU A 15 -1.11 4.20 -5.24
C LEU A 15 -1.24 5.11 -6.45
N ALA A 16 -2.43 5.22 -7.06
CA ALA A 16 -2.69 6.18 -8.13
C ALA A 16 -2.50 7.62 -7.62
N VAL A 17 -3.16 7.96 -6.50
CA VAL A 17 -3.09 9.28 -5.86
C VAL A 17 -1.66 9.64 -5.48
N SER A 18 -0.86 8.67 -5.02
CA SER A 18 0.54 8.88 -4.63
C SER A 18 1.43 9.45 -5.75
N ARG A 19 1.00 9.32 -7.02
CA ARG A 19 1.70 9.85 -8.20
C ARG A 19 1.22 11.24 -8.63
N THR A 20 0.18 11.76 -8.00
CA THR A 20 -0.47 13.02 -8.40
C THR A 20 -0.09 14.16 -7.45
N THR A 21 -0.43 15.39 -7.82
CA THR A 21 -0.25 16.58 -6.96
C THR A 21 -1.13 16.58 -5.70
N HIS A 22 -2.09 15.66 -5.59
CA HIS A 22 -2.94 15.52 -4.40
C HIS A 22 -2.16 15.13 -3.14
N VAL A 23 -0.94 14.59 -3.28
CA VAL A 23 -0.09 14.31 -2.11
C VAL A 23 0.35 15.57 -1.36
N SER A 24 0.16 16.76 -1.95
CA SER A 24 0.43 18.04 -1.27
C SER A 24 -0.43 18.28 -0.04
N THR A 25 -1.62 17.65 0.03
CA THR A 25 -2.51 17.73 1.18
C THR A 25 -2.21 16.66 2.24
N TRP A 26 -1.25 15.77 1.99
CA TRP A 26 -0.96 14.67 2.91
C TRP A 26 -0.15 15.19 4.10
N ASP A 27 -0.70 14.99 5.29
CA ASP A 27 0.00 15.19 6.55
C ASP A 27 0.81 13.94 6.94
N PRO A 28 1.74 14.03 7.92
CA PRO A 28 2.49 12.87 8.41
C PRO A 28 1.59 11.71 8.86
N ALA A 29 0.41 12.00 9.41
CA ALA A 29 -0.54 10.97 9.83
C ALA A 29 -1.13 10.21 8.64
N THR A 30 -1.40 10.88 7.53
CA THR A 30 -1.88 10.28 6.28
C THR A 30 -0.80 9.41 5.65
N VAL A 31 0.45 9.87 5.62
CA VAL A 31 1.59 9.04 5.19
C VAL A 31 1.72 7.79 6.07
N ARG A 32 1.64 7.94 7.40
CA ARG A 32 1.66 6.80 8.33
C ARG A 32 0.57 5.78 8.02
N ARG A 33 -0.68 6.22 7.90
CA ARG A 33 -1.82 5.33 7.59
C ARG A 33 -1.62 4.63 6.25
N ALA A 34 -1.13 5.34 5.24
CA ALA A 34 -0.84 4.80 3.92
C ALA A 34 0.22 3.68 3.99
N LEU A 35 1.31 3.90 4.72
CA LEU A 35 2.36 2.89 4.94
C LEU A 35 1.85 1.70 5.77
N GLN A 36 1.05 1.92 6.80
CA GLN A 36 0.42 0.84 7.58
C GLN A 36 -0.48 -0.05 6.71
N TRP A 37 -1.28 0.55 5.82
CA TRP A 37 -2.08 -0.17 4.84
C TRP A 37 -1.21 -1.01 3.89
N ALA A 38 -0.10 -0.45 3.40
CA ALA A 38 0.81 -1.17 2.53
C ALA A 38 1.47 -2.37 3.25
N ARG A 39 1.86 -2.21 4.52
CA ARG A 39 2.37 -3.30 5.38
C ARG A 39 1.31 -4.37 5.65
N TYR A 40 0.05 -3.98 5.85
CA TYR A 40 -1.07 -4.91 5.99
C TYR A 40 -1.24 -5.76 4.73
N LEU A 41 -1.18 -5.16 3.54
CA LEU A 41 -1.25 -5.92 2.28
C LEU A 41 -0.08 -6.87 2.09
N ARG A 42 1.12 -6.49 2.51
CA ARG A 42 2.26 -7.41 2.58
C ARG A 42 2.00 -8.58 3.52
N HIS A 43 1.34 -8.34 4.66
CA HIS A 43 0.91 -9.41 5.57
C HIS A 43 -0.13 -10.33 4.92
N VAL A 44 -1.13 -9.78 4.25
CA VAL A 44 -2.12 -10.53 3.46
C VAL A 44 -1.44 -11.39 2.39
N HIS A 45 -0.48 -10.83 1.65
CA HIS A 45 0.32 -11.56 0.67
C HIS A 45 1.09 -12.73 1.31
N ARG A 46 1.75 -12.51 2.45
CA ARG A 46 2.48 -13.57 3.18
C ARG A 46 1.53 -14.66 3.68
N ARG A 47 0.38 -14.28 4.25
CA ARG A 47 -0.61 -15.21 4.80
C ARG A 47 -1.22 -16.09 3.72
N PHE A 48 -1.61 -15.52 2.58
CA PHE A 48 -2.30 -16.25 1.52
C PHE A 48 -1.39 -16.74 0.40
N GLY A 49 -0.10 -16.38 0.40
CA GLY A 49 0.86 -16.80 -0.62
C GLY A 49 1.05 -18.33 -0.71
N ARG A 50 0.83 -19.04 0.39
CA ARG A 50 0.88 -20.52 0.45
C ARG A 50 -0.47 -21.18 0.13
N HIS A 51 -1.58 -20.42 0.10
CA HIS A 51 -2.92 -20.93 -0.17
C HIS A 51 -3.32 -20.73 -1.64
N VAL A 52 -2.98 -21.69 -2.49
CA VAL A 52 -3.18 -21.63 -3.96
C VAL A 52 -4.62 -21.28 -4.36
N ARG A 53 -5.63 -21.81 -3.68
CA ARG A 53 -7.05 -21.53 -3.96
C ARG A 53 -7.43 -20.08 -3.69
N ILE A 54 -6.97 -19.52 -2.56
CA ILE A 54 -7.25 -18.14 -2.17
C ILE A 54 -6.46 -17.17 -3.05
N ARG A 55 -5.20 -17.47 -3.33
CA ARG A 55 -4.37 -16.70 -4.28
C ARG A 55 -5.04 -16.59 -5.64
N ARG A 56 -5.44 -17.72 -6.25
CA ARG A 56 -6.14 -17.71 -7.56
C ARG A 56 -7.49 -17.01 -7.53
N ALA A 57 -8.19 -17.02 -6.40
CA ALA A 57 -9.44 -16.27 -6.25
C ALA A 57 -9.18 -14.76 -6.18
N LEU A 58 -8.14 -14.33 -5.44
CA LEU A 58 -7.69 -12.95 -5.41
C LEU A 58 -7.24 -12.48 -6.78
N GLU A 59 -6.34 -13.22 -7.44
CA GLU A 59 -5.79 -12.88 -8.76
C GLU A 59 -6.90 -12.69 -9.78
N ARG A 60 -7.86 -13.63 -9.87
CA ARG A 60 -9.00 -13.50 -10.80
C ARG A 60 -9.86 -12.28 -10.49
N ARG A 61 -10.12 -11.97 -9.22
CA ARG A 61 -10.90 -10.78 -8.86
C ARG A 61 -10.16 -9.48 -9.18
N LEU A 62 -8.88 -9.42 -8.84
CA LEU A 62 -8.01 -8.28 -9.17
C LEU A 62 -7.95 -8.05 -10.68
N GLN A 63 -7.82 -9.11 -11.46
CA GLN A 63 -7.71 -9.04 -12.92
C GLN A 63 -9.04 -8.66 -13.59
N ASN A 64 -10.17 -9.12 -13.06
CA ASN A 64 -11.49 -8.70 -13.52
C ASN A 64 -11.78 -7.23 -13.19
N GLN A 65 -11.23 -6.70 -12.10
CA GLN A 65 -11.45 -5.30 -11.71
C GLN A 65 -10.50 -4.35 -12.46
N TRP A 66 -9.20 -4.66 -12.51
CA TRP A 66 -8.23 -3.85 -13.25
C TRP A 66 -8.36 -3.98 -14.77
N GLY A 67 -8.89 -5.09 -15.27
CA GLY A 67 -9.22 -5.27 -16.69
C GLY A 67 -10.37 -4.39 -17.16
N GLN A 68 -11.29 -4.00 -16.26
CA GLN A 68 -12.38 -3.08 -16.57
C GLN A 68 -11.91 -1.60 -16.56
N GLU A 69 -10.97 -1.25 -15.67
CA GLU A 69 -10.35 0.09 -15.63
C GLU A 69 -9.56 0.42 -16.92
N GLY A 70 -8.93 -0.59 -17.54
CA GLY A 70 -8.19 -0.45 -18.80
C GLY A 70 -9.06 -0.29 -20.05
N ALA A 71 -10.37 -0.59 -19.97
CA ALA A 71 -11.30 -0.41 -21.08
C ALA A 71 -11.77 1.05 -21.25
N SER A 72 -11.51 1.92 -20.27
CA SER A 72 -11.93 3.33 -20.29
C SER A 72 -10.86 4.31 -20.84
N GLY A 73 -9.81 3.81 -21.51
CA GLY A 73 -8.82 4.66 -22.19
C GLY A 73 -7.83 5.40 -21.27
N SER A 74 -7.92 5.21 -19.96
CA SER A 74 -6.91 5.69 -19.01
C SER A 74 -5.77 4.69 -18.93
N ALA A 75 -4.53 5.15 -19.11
CA ALA A 75 -3.33 4.30 -19.09
C ALA A 75 -3.32 3.42 -17.83
N PRO A 76 -2.91 2.14 -17.93
CA PRO A 76 -2.92 1.23 -16.79
C PRO A 76 -2.10 1.84 -15.67
N VAL A 77 -2.76 2.18 -14.55
CA VAL A 77 -2.09 2.71 -13.36
C VAL A 77 -1.15 1.61 -12.86
N PRO A 78 0.17 1.74 -13.03
CA PRO A 78 1.12 0.70 -12.69
C PRO A 78 1.40 0.82 -11.19
N GLY A 79 0.54 0.21 -10.40
CA GLY A 79 0.68 0.13 -8.95
C GLY A 79 0.60 -1.31 -8.47
N LEU A 80 -0.45 -2.03 -8.88
CA LEU A 80 -0.68 -3.41 -8.51
C LEU A 80 -1.17 -4.13 -9.76
N THR A 81 -0.31 -4.90 -10.42
CA THR A 81 -0.65 -5.60 -11.66
C THR A 81 -0.86 -7.10 -11.43
N ASN A 82 -0.50 -7.60 -10.26
CA ASN A 82 -0.60 -9.01 -9.88
C ASN A 82 -0.54 -9.18 -8.35
N PHE A 83 -0.79 -10.40 -7.87
CA PHE A 83 -0.71 -10.73 -6.44
C PHE A 83 0.67 -10.45 -5.83
N GLN A 84 1.75 -10.62 -6.61
CA GLN A 84 3.12 -10.35 -6.14
C GLN A 84 3.36 -8.86 -5.83
N ALA A 85 2.64 -7.95 -6.50
CA ALA A 85 2.69 -6.52 -6.23
C ALA A 85 2.19 -6.18 -4.82
N LEU A 86 1.28 -6.98 -4.25
CA LEU A 86 0.83 -6.84 -2.85
C LEU A 86 1.97 -7.08 -1.86
N GLY A 87 2.88 -8.00 -2.18
CA GLY A 87 4.07 -8.26 -1.37
C GLY A 87 5.10 -7.13 -1.40
N ARG A 88 4.99 -6.20 -2.36
CA ARG A 88 5.90 -5.06 -2.56
C ARG A 88 5.17 -3.71 -2.43
N GLY A 89 3.93 -3.70 -1.95
CA GLY A 89 3.10 -2.50 -1.93
C GLY A 89 3.67 -1.38 -1.05
N ASP A 90 4.35 -1.75 0.03
CA ASP A 90 5.08 -0.84 0.92
C ASP A 90 6.24 -0.16 0.21
N LEU A 91 7.06 -0.93 -0.51
CA LEU A 91 8.17 -0.40 -1.30
C LEU A 91 7.67 0.48 -2.45
N LEU A 92 6.62 0.05 -3.16
CA LEU A 92 6.05 0.81 -4.27
C LEU A 92 5.48 2.15 -3.79
N LEU A 93 4.68 2.15 -2.72
CA LEU A 93 4.12 3.37 -2.14
C LEU A 93 5.25 4.30 -1.67
N SER A 94 6.25 3.77 -0.96
CA SER A 94 7.37 4.56 -0.46
C SER A 94 8.16 5.21 -1.60
N LEU A 95 8.46 4.45 -2.65
CA LEU A 95 9.15 4.96 -3.84
C LEU A 95 8.34 6.04 -4.55
N ARG A 96 7.02 5.85 -4.73
CA ARG A 96 6.15 6.88 -5.34
C ARG A 96 6.12 8.18 -4.54
N LEU A 97 6.06 8.08 -3.22
CA LEU A 97 6.06 9.26 -2.35
C LEU A 97 7.41 9.97 -2.34
N LEU A 98 8.54 9.24 -2.38
CA LEU A 98 9.87 9.83 -2.50
C LEU A 98 10.11 10.54 -3.83
N GLU A 99 9.56 10.00 -4.93
CA GLU A 99 9.67 10.59 -6.27
C GLU A 99 8.77 11.83 -6.45
N ASN A 100 7.73 11.97 -5.61
CA ASN A 100 6.71 13.00 -5.79
C ASN A 100 7.09 14.32 -5.09
N ARG A 101 7.53 15.30 -5.91
CA ARG A 101 7.91 16.65 -5.45
C ARG A 101 6.75 17.45 -4.84
N ALA A 102 5.50 17.05 -5.05
CA ALA A 102 4.36 17.70 -4.43
C ALA A 102 4.17 17.27 -2.96
N LEU A 103 4.89 16.26 -2.47
CA LEU A 103 4.79 15.84 -1.08
C LEU A 103 5.33 16.93 -0.16
N GLY A 104 4.51 17.41 0.78
CA GLY A 104 4.91 18.47 1.70
C GLY A 104 6.07 18.05 2.59
N ASP A 105 6.91 19.02 2.97
CA ASP A 105 8.16 18.78 3.71
C ASP A 105 7.96 17.94 4.97
N SER A 106 6.95 18.23 5.79
CA SER A 106 6.67 17.47 7.02
C SER A 106 6.39 15.99 6.75
N ALA A 107 5.65 15.71 5.67
CA ALA A 107 5.27 14.37 5.25
C ALA A 107 6.47 13.63 4.64
N TYR A 108 7.29 14.33 3.87
CA TYR A 108 8.56 13.83 3.33
C TYR A 108 9.56 13.47 4.45
N HIS A 109 9.78 14.36 5.42
CA HIS A 109 10.65 14.09 6.58
C HIS A 109 10.12 12.96 7.46
N TYR A 110 8.80 12.81 7.57
CA TYR A 110 8.20 11.66 8.25
C TYR A 110 8.49 10.35 7.50
N LEU A 111 8.31 10.34 6.17
CA LEU A 111 8.61 9.18 5.33
C LEU A 111 10.08 8.75 5.46
N LEU A 112 11.02 9.70 5.41
CA LEU A 112 12.44 9.39 5.61
C LEU A 112 12.72 8.75 6.97
N ARG A 113 12.13 9.27 8.05
CA ARG A 113 12.26 8.67 9.39
C ARG A 113 11.69 7.26 9.48
N GLN A 114 10.65 6.95 8.71
CA GLN A 114 10.06 5.62 8.66
C GLN A 114 10.89 4.62 7.84
N LEU A 115 11.56 5.08 6.79
CA LEU A 115 12.41 4.24 5.94
C LEU A 115 13.80 4.01 6.53
N PHE A 116 14.30 5.01 7.25
CA PHE A 116 15.61 5.00 7.89
C PHE A 116 15.44 5.33 9.37
N PRO A 117 14.84 4.42 10.17
CA PRO A 117 14.81 4.61 11.62
C PRO A 117 16.26 4.65 12.12
N GLY A 118 16.63 5.73 12.81
CA GLY A 118 17.95 5.84 13.43
C GLY A 118 18.20 4.70 14.42
N PRO A 119 19.47 4.39 14.75
CA PRO A 119 19.78 3.31 15.68
C PRO A 119 19.07 3.54 17.02
N GLY A 120 18.16 2.63 17.38
CA GLY A 120 17.42 2.65 18.65
C GLY A 120 15.96 3.11 18.59
N VAL A 121 15.37 3.38 17.40
CA VAL A 121 13.92 3.62 17.28
C VAL A 121 13.21 2.27 17.09
N PRO A 122 12.47 1.75 18.09
CA PRO A 122 11.63 0.57 17.89
C PRO A 122 10.61 0.85 16.79
N ASP A 123 10.34 -0.14 15.93
CA ASP A 123 9.33 -0.04 14.89
C ASP A 123 7.97 0.24 15.58
N PRO A 124 7.40 1.45 15.44
CA PRO A 124 6.16 1.80 16.14
C PRO A 124 4.98 0.94 15.69
N ASP A 125 5.11 0.24 14.56
CA ASP A 125 4.08 -0.63 14.02
C ASP A 125 4.23 -2.11 14.48
N GLU A 126 5.40 -2.55 14.98
CA GLU A 126 5.53 -3.88 15.61
C GLU A 126 4.78 -3.94 16.95
N GLU A 127 4.90 -2.91 17.79
CA GLU A 127 4.20 -2.85 19.08
C GLU A 127 2.68 -2.73 18.91
N ALA A 128 2.22 -1.92 17.96
CA ALA A 128 0.78 -1.70 17.73
C ALA A 128 0.08 -2.95 17.16
N LEU A 129 0.76 -3.70 16.28
CA LEU A 129 0.22 -4.95 15.72
C LEU A 129 0.24 -6.10 16.71
N GLN A 130 1.27 -6.20 17.56
CA GLN A 130 1.35 -7.22 18.62
C GLN A 130 0.31 -6.99 19.72
N GLY A 131 0.11 -5.73 20.15
CA GLY A 131 -0.88 -5.40 21.18
C GLY A 131 -2.33 -5.67 20.75
N SER A 132 -2.64 -5.56 19.46
CA SER A 132 -3.99 -5.82 18.94
C SER A 132 -4.30 -7.30 18.70
N LEU A 133 -3.30 -8.19 18.73
CA LEU A 133 -3.46 -9.64 18.58
C LEU A 133 -3.41 -10.40 19.93
N ALA A 134 -3.07 -9.71 21.02
CA ALA A 134 -2.97 -10.26 22.38
C ALA A 134 -4.21 -9.98 23.25
N ARG A 135 -5.31 -9.51 22.68
CA ARG A 135 -6.61 -9.31 23.36
C ARG A 135 -7.69 -10.20 22.77
#